data_AF-A0A538LGV2-F1
#
_entry.id   AF-A0A538LGV2-F1
#
_cell.length_a   1.000
_cell.length_b   1.000
_cell.length_c   1.000
_cell.angle_alpha   90.00
_cell.angle_beta   90.00
_cell.angle_gamma   90.00
#
_symmetry.space_group_name_H-M   'P 1'
#
loop_
_entity.id
_entity.type
_entity.pdbx_description
1 polymer ?
#
loop_
_entity_poly.entity_id
_entity_poly.type
_entity_poly.pdbx_seq_one_letter_code
_entity_poly.pdbx_strand_id
1 'polypeptide(L)'
;MTRVAAVDAVALVVFVVVGVLTHGASVGAFFRDLACILGGWFVVAAAVRLYARGGWRRLGATWLVGVSGGVLIRAALVGHVAYDFWGVALAFTALFILAGRGVLRLRPR
;
A
#
# COMPACT_ATOMS: atom_id res chain seq x y z
N MET A 1 8.41 -7.68 -14.79
CA MET A 1 8.67 -7.09 -13.45
C MET A 1 7.91 -5.79 -13.25
N THR A 2 8.01 -4.83 -14.16
CA THR A 2 7.33 -3.51 -14.10
C THR A 2 5.80 -3.60 -13.99
N ARG A 3 5.16 -4.57 -14.67
CA ARG A 3 3.70 -4.76 -14.59
C ARG A 3 3.19 -5.06 -13.17
N VAL A 4 3.91 -5.87 -12.39
CA VAL A 4 3.48 -6.22 -11.02
C VAL A 4 3.63 -5.01 -10.11
N ALA A 5 4.73 -4.25 -10.24
CA ALA A 5 4.93 -3.01 -9.49
C ALA A 5 3.86 -1.97 -9.82
N ALA A 6 3.49 -1.83 -11.10
CA ALA A 6 2.41 -0.94 -11.52
C ALA A 6 1.04 -1.36 -10.95
N VAL A 7 0.73 -2.67 -10.98
CA VAL A 7 -0.50 -3.20 -10.36
C VAL A 7 -0.54 -2.89 -8.86
N ASP A 8 0.58 -3.07 -8.15
CA ASP A 8 0.63 -2.77 -6.72
C ASP A 8 0.46 -1.26 -6.46
N ALA A 9 1.11 -0.41 -7.25
CA ALA A 9 0.96 1.04 -7.15
C ALA A 9 -0.50 1.45 -7.36
N VAL A 10 -1.16 0.93 -8.40
CA VAL A 10 -2.58 1.21 -8.67
C VAL A 10 -3.46 0.73 -7.52
N ALA A 11 -3.23 -0.48 -6.99
CA ALA A 11 -3.99 -0.99 -5.85
C ALA A 11 -3.88 -0.07 -4.61
N LEU A 12 -2.68 0.43 -4.32
CA LEU A 12 -2.46 1.37 -3.21
C LEU A 12 -3.07 2.76 -3.47
N VAL A 13 -3.01 3.24 -4.72
CA VAL A 13 -3.71 4.48 -5.12
C VAL A 13 -5.22 4.33 -4.94
N VAL A 14 -5.80 3.21 -5.38
CA VAL A 14 -7.24 2.93 -5.22
C VAL A 14 -7.62 2.91 -3.74
N PHE A 15 -6.82 2.28 -2.88
CA PHE A 15 -7.03 2.32 -1.43
C PHE A 15 -7.13 3.76 -0.90
N VAL A 16 -6.17 4.62 -1.23
CA VAL A 16 -6.12 6.01 -0.75
C VAL A 16 -7.28 6.82 -1.31
N VAL A 17 -7.61 6.66 -2.61
CA VAL A 17 -8.75 7.33 -3.24
C VAL A 17 -10.06 6.95 -2.55
N VAL A 18 -10.32 5.66 -2.36
CA VAL A 18 -11.53 5.17 -1.68
C VAL A 18 -11.59 5.71 -0.26
N GLY A 19 -10.48 5.69 0.48
CA GLY A 19 -10.41 6.22 1.84
C GLY A 19 -10.76 7.71 1.91
N VAL A 20 -10.18 8.53 1.03
CA VAL A 20 -10.44 9.98 0.96
C VAL A 20 -11.89 10.28 0.62
N LEU A 21 -12.46 9.61 -0.39
CA LEU A 21 -13.85 9.79 -0.79
C LEU A 21 -14.83 9.38 0.31
N THR A 22 -14.51 8.30 1.05
CA THR A 22 -15.38 7.77 2.11
C THR A 22 -15.43 8.71 3.32
N HIS A 23 -14.33 9.40 3.63
CA HIS A 23 -14.22 10.25 4.82
C HIS A 23 -14.34 11.75 4.52
N GLY A 24 -14.58 12.14 3.26
CA GLY A 24 -14.60 13.55 2.85
C GLY A 24 -13.28 14.27 3.15
N ALA A 25 -12.14 13.58 3.03
CA ALA A 25 -10.84 14.10 3.43
C ALA A 25 -10.31 15.15 2.45
N SER A 26 -9.45 16.05 2.95
CA SER A 26 -8.87 17.13 2.14
C SER A 26 -7.87 16.62 1.09
N VAL A 27 -7.61 17.43 0.06
CA VAL A 27 -6.56 17.18 -0.94
C VAL A 27 -5.18 17.04 -0.28
N GLY A 28 -4.91 17.81 0.78
CA GLY A 28 -3.68 17.67 1.56
C GLY A 28 -3.57 16.30 2.25
N ALA A 29 -4.67 15.80 2.81
CA ALA A 29 -4.72 14.46 3.39
C ALA A 29 -4.49 13.38 2.32
N PHE A 30 -5.05 13.54 1.12
CA PHE A 30 -4.80 12.65 -0.01
C PHE A 30 -3.31 12.53 -0.33
N PHE A 31 -2.61 13.65 -0.57
CA PHE A 31 -1.20 13.60 -0.95
C PHE A 31 -0.30 13.08 0.18
N ARG A 32 -0.57 13.44 1.43
CA ARG A 32 0.15 12.90 2.59
C ARG A 32 -0.01 11.38 2.68
N ASP A 33 -1.24 10.90 2.63
CA ASP A 33 -1.55 9.48 2.83
C ASP A 33 -1.03 8.66 1.62
N LEU A 34 -1.13 9.20 0.40
CA LEU A 34 -0.55 8.62 -0.80
C LEU A 34 0.98 8.50 -0.71
N ALA A 35 1.68 9.58 -0.34
CA ALA A 35 3.13 9.58 -0.23
C ALA A 35 3.62 8.62 0.86
N CYS A 36 2.94 8.58 2.02
CA CYS A 36 3.31 7.70 3.12
C CYS A 36 3.12 6.22 2.76
N ILE A 37 1.96 5.86 2.17
CA ILE A 37 1.64 4.47 1.84
C ILE A 37 2.49 3.96 0.66
N LEU A 38 2.61 4.74 -0.43
CA LEU A 38 3.46 4.34 -1.55
C LEU A 38 4.94 4.33 -1.14
N GLY A 39 5.39 5.35 -0.43
CA GLY A 39 6.77 5.44 0.06
C GLY A 39 7.13 4.25 0.94
N GLY A 40 6.32 3.97 1.97
CA GLY A 40 6.53 2.83 2.86
C GLY A 40 6.57 1.49 2.10
N TRP A 41 5.61 1.27 1.19
CA TRP A 41 5.58 0.07 0.37
C TRP A 41 6.83 -0.08 -0.50
N PHE A 42 7.16 0.93 -1.31
CA PHE A 42 8.23 0.81 -2.30
C PHE A 42 9.63 0.82 -1.68
N VAL A 43 9.84 1.51 -0.56
CA VAL A 43 11.10 1.44 0.20
C VAL A 43 11.35 0.01 0.68
N VAL A 44 10.36 -0.62 1.32
CA VAL A 44 10.51 -2.00 1.81
C VAL A 44 10.57 -2.99 0.65
N ALA A 45 9.76 -2.81 -0.40
CA ALA A 45 9.78 -3.65 -1.60
C ALA A 45 11.16 -3.65 -2.26
N ALA A 46 11.82 -2.50 -2.33
CA ALA A 46 13.19 -2.37 -2.82
C ALA A 46 14.17 -3.10 -1.90
N ALA A 47 14.11 -2.87 -0.59
CA ALA A 47 14.99 -3.48 0.40
C ALA A 47 14.94 -5.03 0.36
N VAL A 48 13.75 -5.61 0.27
CA VAL A 48 13.59 -7.08 0.21
C VAL A 48 13.67 -7.64 -1.22
N ARG A 49 13.87 -6.78 -2.22
CA ARG A 49 13.93 -7.11 -3.65
C ARG A 49 12.67 -7.83 -4.16
N LEU A 50 11.50 -7.40 -3.71
CA LEU A 50 10.20 -8.02 -4.02
C LEU A 50 10.00 -8.18 -5.53
N TYR A 51 10.23 -7.13 -6.31
CA TYR A 51 9.98 -7.16 -7.75
C TYR A 51 11.06 -7.86 -8.58
N ALA A 52 12.26 -8.05 -8.02
CA ALA A 52 13.34 -8.77 -8.68
C ALA A 52 13.30 -10.28 -8.40
N ARG A 53 12.86 -10.70 -7.22
CA ARG A 53 12.92 -12.12 -6.78
C ARG A 53 11.55 -12.76 -6.51
N GLY A 54 10.49 -11.97 -6.35
CA GLY A 54 9.15 -12.46 -6.04
C GLY A 54 9.05 -13.28 -4.73
N GLY A 55 7.89 -13.89 -4.54
CA GLY A 55 7.61 -14.82 -3.43
C GLY A 55 6.78 -14.24 -2.29
N TRP A 56 5.99 -15.11 -1.65
CA TRP A 56 5.02 -14.75 -0.62
C TRP A 56 5.64 -14.14 0.64
N ARG A 57 6.81 -14.63 1.06
CA ARG A 57 7.52 -14.08 2.23
C ARG A 57 7.94 -12.62 2.01
N ARG A 58 8.42 -12.28 0.81
CA ARG A 58 8.79 -10.89 0.46
C ARG A 58 7.56 -10.01 0.37
N LEU A 59 6.47 -10.51 -0.21
CA LEU A 59 5.21 -9.79 -0.26
C LEU A 59 4.68 -9.50 1.14
N GLY A 60 4.65 -10.51 2.02
CA GLY A 60 4.23 -10.36 3.41
C GLY A 60 5.08 -9.37 4.18
N ALA A 61 6.42 -9.40 4.01
CA ALA A 61 7.32 -8.42 4.62
C ALA A 61 7.07 -7.01 4.11
N THR A 62 6.95 -6.82 2.78
CA THR A 62 6.62 -5.52 2.17
C THR A 62 5.26 -4.99 2.64
N TRP A 63 4.25 -5.84 2.71
CA TRP A 63 2.93 -5.47 3.18
C TRP A 63 2.97 -5.05 4.65
N LEU A 64 3.41 -5.94 5.53
CA LEU A 64 3.33 -5.70 6.96
C LEU A 64 4.25 -4.54 7.37
N VAL A 65 5.51 -4.53 6.93
CA VAL A 65 6.49 -3.51 7.33
C VAL A 65 6.29 -2.22 6.54
N GLY A 66 6.03 -2.31 5.23
CA GLY A 66 5.90 -1.12 4.38
C GLY A 66 4.63 -0.34 4.66
N VAL A 67 3.48 -1.00 4.80
CA VAL A 67 2.22 -0.31 5.13
C VAL A 67 2.27 0.23 6.56
N SER A 68 2.73 -0.56 7.52
CA SER A 68 2.86 -0.07 8.90
C SER A 68 3.84 1.09 9.00
N GLY A 69 4.98 1.03 8.30
CA GLY A 69 5.94 2.13 8.21
C GLY A 69 5.30 3.41 7.65
N GLY A 70 4.52 3.30 6.57
CA GLY A 70 3.76 4.43 6.03
C GLY A 70 2.75 5.01 7.02
N VAL A 71 1.99 4.15 7.71
CA VAL A 71 1.02 4.57 8.75
C VAL A 71 1.72 5.28 9.91
N LEU A 72 2.87 4.78 10.37
CA LEU A 72 3.62 5.39 11.47
C LEU A 72 4.26 6.72 11.08
N ILE A 73 4.78 6.85 9.86
CA ILE A 73 5.26 8.14 9.33
C ILE A 73 4.09 9.13 9.26
N ARG A 74 2.93 8.71 8.74
CA ARG A 74 1.71 9.53 8.76
C ARG A 74 1.34 9.94 10.19
N ALA A 75 1.37 9.02 11.14
CA ALA A 75 1.05 9.31 12.54
C ALA A 75 2.00 10.37 13.14
N ALA A 76 3.29 10.31 12.82
CA ALA A 76 4.26 11.34 13.20
C ALA A 76 3.94 12.71 12.57
N LEU A 77 3.51 12.75 11.31
CA LEU A 77 3.11 14.00 10.62
C LEU A 77 1.79 14.59 11.15
N VAL A 78 0.86 13.74 11.56
CA VAL A 78 -0.48 14.14 12.05
C VAL A 78 -0.49 14.40 13.56
N GLY A 79 0.48 13.85 14.31
CA GLY A 79 0.61 14.02 15.75
C GLY A 79 -0.15 13.00 16.61
N HIS A 80 -0.72 11.94 16.02
CA HIS A 80 -1.33 10.84 16.76
C HIS A 80 -1.40 9.55 15.94
N VAL A 81 -1.46 8.41 16.62
CA VAL A 81 -1.65 7.09 16.01
C VAL A 81 -3.14 6.75 15.99
N ALA A 82 -3.68 6.51 14.80
CA ALA A 82 -5.04 6.01 14.59
C ALA A 82 -5.00 4.49 14.35
N TYR A 83 -5.25 3.70 15.40
CA TYR A 83 -5.13 2.23 15.36
C TYR A 83 -6.20 1.56 14.47
N ASP A 84 -7.39 2.14 14.43
CA ASP A 84 -8.47 1.79 13.52
C ASP A 84 -8.04 1.95 12.05
N PHE A 85 -7.47 3.11 11.70
CA PHE A 85 -6.90 3.36 10.38
C PHE A 85 -5.79 2.37 10.06
N TRP A 86 -4.92 2.03 11.03
CA TRP A 86 -3.86 1.06 10.82
C TRP A 86 -4.43 -0.33 10.47
N GLY A 87 -5.40 -0.82 11.24
CA GLY A 87 -6.07 -2.10 10.97
C GLY A 87 -6.73 -2.11 9.58
N VAL A 88 -7.47 -1.06 9.24
CA VAL A 88 -8.11 -0.88 7.93
C VAL A 88 -7.08 -0.82 6.81
N ALA A 89 -5.98 -0.09 7.00
CA ALA A 89 -4.91 0.02 6.02
C ALA A 89 -4.28 -1.34 5.75
N LEU A 90 -3.96 -2.13 6.77
CA LEU A 90 -3.41 -3.48 6.58
C LEU A 90 -4.40 -4.38 5.84
N ALA A 91 -5.67 -4.42 6.27
CA ALA A 91 -6.68 -5.30 5.68
C ALA A 91 -6.98 -4.95 4.21
N PHE A 92 -7.28 -3.69 3.90
CA PHE A 92 -7.69 -3.29 2.56
C PHE A 92 -6.53 -3.23 1.58
N THR A 93 -5.33 -2.84 2.01
CA THR A 93 -4.15 -2.94 1.12
C THR A 93 -3.83 -4.40 0.79
N ALA A 94 -3.93 -5.33 1.74
CA ALA A 94 -3.80 -6.75 1.45
C ALA A 94 -4.85 -7.20 0.41
N LEU A 95 -6.12 -6.87 0.64
CA LEU A 95 -7.21 -7.19 -0.27
C LEU A 95 -6.94 -6.68 -1.70
N PHE A 96 -6.66 -5.38 -1.86
CA PHE A 96 -6.47 -4.79 -3.19
C PHE A 96 -5.21 -5.29 -3.90
N ILE A 97 -4.11 -5.48 -3.16
CA ILE A 97 -2.88 -6.05 -3.74
C ILE A 97 -3.10 -7.48 -4.21
N LEU A 98 -3.73 -8.32 -3.37
CA LEU A 98 -4.00 -9.71 -3.72
C LEU A 98 -4.99 -9.81 -4.89
N ALA A 99 -6.04 -8.99 -4.90
CA ALA A 99 -6.99 -8.92 -6.00
C ALA A 99 -6.32 -8.47 -7.30
N GLY A 100 -5.56 -7.37 -7.28
CA GLY A 100 -4.86 -6.86 -8.46
C GLY A 100 -3.85 -7.86 -9.02
N ARG A 101 -3.06 -8.50 -8.16
CA ARG A 101 -2.12 -9.56 -8.56
C ARG A 101 -2.85 -10.82 -9.04
N GLY A 102 -4.01 -11.13 -8.48
CA GLY A 102 -4.88 -12.22 -8.93
C GLY A 102 -5.38 -11.99 -10.35
N VAL A 103 -5.92 -10.81 -10.64
CA VAL A 103 -6.34 -10.40 -11.99
C VAL A 103 -5.19 -10.51 -12.99
N LEU A 104 -3.99 -10.06 -12.61
CA LEU A 104 -2.81 -10.15 -13.48
C LEU A 104 -2.44 -11.61 -13.83
N ARG A 105 -2.67 -12.57 -12.92
CA ARG A 105 -2.40 -14.00 -13.14
C ARG A 105 -3.44 -14.67 -14.05
N LEU A 106 -4.67 -14.18 -14.05
CA LEU A 106 -5.78 -14.73 -14.83
C LEU A 106 -5.81 -14.25 -16.29
N ARG A 107 -5.02 -13.22 -16.64
CA ARG A 107 -4.96 -12.73 -18.02
C ARG A 107 -4.28 -13.77 -18.93
N PRO A 108 -4.92 -14.22 -20.03
CA PRO A 108 -4.28 -15.05 -21.05
C PRO A 108 -3.01 -14.36 -21.57
N ARG A 109 -1.98 -15.15 -21.84
CA ARG A 109 -0.72 -14.65 -22.43
C ARG A 109 -0.92 -14.19 -23.86
#